data_AF-A0A355H6M5-F1
#
_entry.id   AF-A0A355H6M5-F1
#
_cell.length_a   1.000
_cell.length_b   1.000
_cell.length_c   1.000
_cell.angle_alpha   90.00
_cell.angle_beta   90.00
_cell.angle_gamma   90.00
#
_symmetry.space_group_name_H-M   'P 1'
#
loop_
_entity.id
_entity.type
_entity.pdbx_description
1 polymer ?
#
loop_
_entity_poly.entity_id
_entity_poly.type
_entity_poly.pdbx_seq_one_letter_code
_entity_poly.pdbx_strand_id
1 'polypeptide(L)' 'IKEMNSMMQIFVMTSHSTLPNVIQCMQGGAYDFFEKPLKIEDILISLGEATRRAVRWSSLYSRHSLSPHKK' A
#
# COMPACT_ATOMS: atom_id res chain seq x y z
N ILE A 1 -1.54 -8.81 8.87
CA ILE A 1 -2.45 -7.87 8.16
C ILE A 1 -2.30 -7.99 6.64
N LYS A 2 -1.09 -7.80 6.08
CA LYS A 2 -0.87 -7.95 4.63
C LYS A 2 -1.20 -9.35 4.10
N GLU A 3 -0.97 -10.39 4.89
CA GLU A 3 -1.39 -11.77 4.58
C GLU A 3 -2.90 -11.95 4.46
N MET A 4 -3.71 -11.16 5.19
CA MET A 4 -5.17 -11.23 5.13
C MET A 4 -5.72 -10.54 3.89
N ASN A 5 -5.06 -9.45 3.46
CA ASN A 5 -5.45 -8.72 2.28
C ASN A 5 -4.22 -8.08 1.62
N SER A 6 -3.66 -8.78 0.63
CA SER A 6 -2.49 -8.31 -0.12
C SER A 6 -2.76 -7.00 -0.88
N MET A 7 -4.02 -6.71 -1.21
CA MET A 7 -4.43 -5.50 -1.94
C MET A 7 -4.45 -4.24 -1.07
N MET A 8 -4.49 -4.40 0.27
CA MET A 8 -4.52 -3.29 1.22
C MET A 8 -3.18 -2.54 1.22
N GLN A 9 -3.21 -1.22 1.04
CA GLN A 9 -2.02 -0.37 1.17
C GLN A 9 -1.85 0.04 2.64
N ILE A 10 -0.68 -0.21 3.22
CA ILE A 10 -0.40 0.04 4.65
C ILE A 10 0.65 1.13 4.73
N PHE A 11 0.33 2.22 5.41
CA PHE A 11 1.25 3.32 5.65
C PHE A 11 1.73 3.27 7.10
N VAL A 12 3.04 3.36 7.30
CA VAL A 12 3.64 3.41 8.64
C VAL A 12 4.06 4.83 8.94
N MET A 13 3.71 5.35 10.12
CA MET A 13 4.09 6.69 10.56
C MET A 13 4.67 6.62 11.96
N THR A 14 5.91 7.08 12.16
CA THR A 14 6.57 7.07 13.49
C THR A 14 7.30 8.38 13.78
N SER A 15 7.48 8.70 15.05
CA SER A 15 8.27 9.87 15.49
C SER A 15 9.77 9.57 15.63
N HIS A 16 10.14 8.31 15.80
CA HIS A 16 11.54 7.91 15.93
C HIS A 16 11.77 6.71 15.03
N SER A 17 12.40 6.95 13.88
CA SER A 17 12.76 5.91 12.95
C SER A 17 14.24 5.56 13.07
N THR A 18 14.54 4.29 12.84
CA THR A 18 15.90 3.81 12.62
C THR A 18 15.90 3.05 11.30
N LEU A 19 17.01 3.05 10.58
CA LEU A 19 17.11 2.34 9.30
C LEU A 19 16.65 0.86 9.38
N PRO A 20 16.99 0.09 10.43
CA PRO A 20 16.48 -1.28 10.58
C PRO A 20 14.95 -1.36 10.66
N ASN A 21 14.30 -0.44 11.38
CA ASN A 21 12.85 -0.42 11.51
C ASN A 21 12.17 -0.11 10.17
N VAL A 22 12.72 0.83 9.40
CA VAL A 22 12.22 1.16 8.06
C VAL A 22 12.30 -0.07 7.16
N ILE A 23 13.46 -0.73 7.11
CA ILE A 23 13.66 -1.94 6.31
C ILE A 23 12.67 -3.03 6.71
N GLN A 24 12.50 -3.27 8.01
CA GLN A 24 11.57 -4.27 8.51
C GLN A 24 10.12 -3.95 8.11
N CYS A 25 9.69 -2.69 8.20
CA CYS A 25 8.35 -2.28 7.79
C CYS A 25 8.13 -2.51 6.29
N MET A 26 9.11 -2.14 5.45
CA MET A 26 9.02 -2.32 4.00
C MET A 26 9.01 -3.81 3.61
N GLN A 27 9.87 -4.62 4.24
CA GLN A 27 9.89 -6.08 4.04
C GLN A 27 8.58 -6.74 4.50
N GLY A 28 7.95 -6.20 5.54
CA GLY A 28 6.63 -6.64 6.02
C GLY A 28 5.46 -6.27 5.06
N GLY A 29 5.75 -5.59 3.95
CA GLY A 29 4.75 -5.22 2.95
C GLY A 29 4.02 -3.92 3.26
N ALA A 30 4.61 -3.04 4.06
CA ALA A 30 4.21 -1.64 4.10
C ALA A 30 4.37 -1.02 2.70
N TYR A 31 3.42 -0.17 2.32
CA TYR A 31 3.48 0.57 1.07
C TYR A 31 4.48 1.72 1.18
N ASP A 32 4.42 2.47 2.27
CA ASP A 32 5.32 3.59 2.53
C ASP A 32 5.52 3.84 4.03
N PHE A 33 6.61 4.52 4.37
CA PHE A 33 7.03 4.81 5.72
C PHE A 33 7.32 6.31 5.87
N PHE A 34 6.68 6.96 6.82
CA PHE A 34 6.89 8.38 7.12
C PHE A 34 7.41 8.60 8.54
N GLU A 35 8.41 9.46 8.64
CA GLU A 35 8.90 9.98 9.91
C GLU A 35 8.27 11.34 10.22
N LYS A 36 7.88 11.56 11.47
CA LYS A 36 7.37 12.86 11.92
C LYS A 36 8.55 13.82 12.16
N PRO A 37 8.42 15.11 11.82
CA PRO A 37 7.21 15.79 11.36
C PRO A 37 6.86 15.50 9.90
N LEU A 38 5.58 15.19 9.66
CA LEU A 38 5.08 14.80 8.35
C LEU A 38 4.94 16.03 7.45
N LYS A 39 5.38 15.90 6.20
CA LYS A 39 5.06 16.87 5.15
C LYS A 39 3.79 16.42 4.44
N ILE A 40 2.77 17.27 4.44
CA ILE A 40 1.46 16.96 3.85
C ILE A 40 1.60 16.65 2.36
N GLU A 41 2.47 17.38 1.65
CA GLU A 41 2.76 17.19 0.23
C GLU A 41 3.26 15.77 -0.07
N ASP A 42 4.22 15.26 0.70
CA ASP A 42 4.77 13.92 0.54
C ASP A 42 3.70 12.84 0.76
N ILE A 43 2.83 13.03 1.76
CA ILE A 43 1.69 12.13 2.01
C ILE A 43 0.72 12.14 0.85
N LEU A 44 0.36 13.32 0.32
CA LEU A 44 -0.59 13.45 -0.78
C LEU A 44 -0.08 12.76 -2.05
N ILE A 45 1.22 12.92 -2.35
CA ILE A 45 1.87 12.25 -3.49
C ILE A 45 1.79 10.73 -3.31
N SER A 46 2.24 10.23 -2.15
CA SER A 46 2.27 8.79 -1.89
C SER A 46 0.87 8.16 -1.83
N LEU A 47 -0.11 8.86 -1.25
CA LEU A 47 -1.50 8.43 -1.24
C LEU A 47 -2.12 8.41 -2.64
N GLY A 48 -1.79 9.40 -3.49
CA GLY A 48 -2.23 9.45 -4.88
C GLY A 48 -1.74 8.22 -5.66
N GLU A 49 -0.47 7.87 -5.51
CA GLU A 49 0.12 6.70 -6.16
C GLU A 49 -0.42 5.38 -5.60
N ALA A 50 -0.65 5.30 -4.29
CA ALA A 50 -1.31 4.15 -3.65
C ALA A 50 -2.73 3.94 -4.19
N THR A 51 -3.49 5.02 -4.33
CA THR A 51 -4.85 5.00 -4.87
C THR A 51 -4.85 4.57 -6.33
N ARG A 52 -3.95 5.12 -7.15
CA ARG A 52 -3.78 4.73 -8.56
C ARG A 52 -3.48 3.23 -8.68
N ARG A 53 -2.60 2.71 -7.82
CA ARG A 53 -2.27 1.28 -7.76
C ARG A 53 -3.49 0.44 -7.36
N ALA A 54 -4.24 0.85 -6.34
CA ALA A 54 -5.44 0.14 -5.89
C ALA A 54 -6.53 0.08 -6.97
N VAL A 55 -6.80 1.20 -7.64
CA VAL A 55 -7.75 1.27 -8.77
C VAL A 55 -7.31 0.37 -9.92
N ARG A 56 -6.02 0.41 -10.28
CA ARG A 56 -5.46 -0.45 -11.34
C ARG A 56 -5.71 -1.92 -11.02
N TRP A 57 -5.37 -2.36 -9.81
CA TRP A 57 -5.60 -3.74 -9.40
C TRP A 57 -7.08 -4.10 -9.38
N SER A 58 -7.95 -3.24 -8.84
CA SER A 58 -9.41 -3.45 -8.86
C SER A 58 -9.94 -3.68 -10.28
N SER A 59 -9.46 -2.89 -11.25
CA SER A 59 -9.84 -3.04 -12.66
C SER A 59 -9.37 -4.35 -13.28
N LEU A 60 -8.19 -4.86 -12.88
CA LEU A 60 -7.65 -6.14 -13.34
C LEU A 60 -8.39 -7.33 -12.73
N TYR A 61 -8.66 -7.28 -11.43
CA TYR A 61 -9.46 -8.30 -10.76
C TYR A 61 -10.87 -8.36 -11.33
N SER A 62 -11.52 -7.22 -11.54
CA SER A 62 -12.89 -7.16 -12.12
C SER A 62 -12.97 -7.76 -13.53
N ARG A 63 -11.90 -7.60 -14.34
CA ARG A 63 -11.81 -8.20 -15.68
C ARG A 63 -11.59 -9.71 -15.64
N HIS A 64 -10.87 -10.22 -14.65
CA HIS A 64 -10.58 -11.66 -14.52
C HIS A 64 -11.59 -12.44 -13.68
N SER A 65 -12.31 -11.80 -12.75
CA SER A 65 -13.31 -12.44 -11.89
C SER A 65 -14.67 -12.65 -12.57
N LEU A 66 -14.90 -12.07 -13.76
CA LEU A 66 -16.10 -12.26 -14.59
C LEU A 66 -16.00 -13.44 -15.57
N SER A 67 -15.14 -14.43 -15.31
CA SER A 67 -15.26 -15.75 -15.94
C SER A 67 -15.73 -16.82 -14.95
N PRO A 68 -16.97 -16.78 -14.44
CA PRO A 68 -17.61 -17.99 -13.94
C PRO A 68 -18.17 -18.77 -15.12
N HIS A 69 -17.62 -19.97 -15.34
CA HIS A 69 -18.30 -21.11 -15.96
C HIS A 69 -19.16 -20.84 -17.22
N LYS A 70 -18.53 -20.96 -18.40
CA LYS A 70 -19.23 -21.35 -19.62
C LYS A 70 -19.21 -22.87 -19.72
N LYS A 71 -20.17 -23.56 -19.08
CA LYS A 71 -20.65 -24.90 -19.45
C LYS A 71 -22.09 -25.06 -18.98
#